data_AF-A0A661E976-F1
#
_entry.id   AF-A0A661E976-F1
#
_cell.length_a   1.000
_cell.length_b   1.000
_cell.length_c   1.000
_cell.angle_alpha   90.00
_cell.angle_beta   90.00
_cell.angle_gamma   90.00
#
_symmetry.space_group_name_H-M   'P 1'
#
loop_
_entity.id
_entity.type
_entity.pdbx_description
1 polymer ?
#
loop_
_entity_poly.entity_id
_entity_poly.type
_entity_poly.pdbx_seq_one_letter_code
_entity_poly.pdbx_strand_id
1 'polypeptide(L)'
;MSQDFYFTRLMYESGDWDTDQRMPSNLLNSLIEYTSIHTDLEERVIALADPKMLQSPFCYLAGHKLVEFTEDEARHFKQYVENGGFVFVDDCNHDIDGMFAISFERQMVELFGPERLKKIPNQHPLYSSFFEFDGPPPTSMELNG
;
A
#
# COMPACT_ATOMS: atom_id res chain seq x y z
N MET A 1 -18.34 1.29 -18.52
CA MET A 1 -17.87 2.61 -18.06
C MET A 1 -16.47 2.38 -17.55
N SER A 2 -15.46 3.07 -18.09
CA SER A 2 -14.13 3.06 -17.49
C SER A 2 -14.28 3.75 -16.13
N GLN A 3 -14.02 3.04 -15.03
CA GLN A 3 -13.89 3.70 -13.74
C GLN A 3 -12.50 4.31 -13.68
N ASP A 4 -12.42 5.58 -13.32
CA ASP A 4 -11.15 6.27 -13.12
C ASP A 4 -10.38 5.57 -11.98
N PHE A 5 -9.06 5.52 -12.10
CA PHE A 5 -8.21 5.11 -10.99
C PHE A 5 -8.45 6.06 -9.81
N TYR A 6 -8.51 5.51 -8.60
CA TYR A 6 -8.56 6.32 -7.39
C TYR A 6 -7.71 5.75 -6.28
N PHE A 7 -7.13 6.66 -5.51
CA PHE A 7 -6.30 6.33 -4.36
C PHE A 7 -7.17 6.12 -3.12
N THR A 8 -7.04 4.95 -2.48
CA THR A 8 -7.70 4.65 -1.21
C THR A 8 -6.66 4.52 -0.10
N ARG A 9 -6.71 5.40 0.90
CA ARG A 9 -5.97 5.22 2.15
C ARG A 9 -6.80 4.41 3.13
N LEU A 10 -6.19 3.36 3.67
CA LEU A 10 -6.81 2.51 4.68
C LEU A 10 -6.58 3.09 6.08
N MET A 11 -7.68 3.33 6.79
CA MET A 11 -7.66 3.61 8.23
C MET A 11 -7.81 2.29 9.00
N TYR A 12 -7.01 2.11 10.04
CA TYR A 12 -7.06 0.94 10.92
C TYR A 12 -7.01 1.37 12.39
N GLU A 13 -7.49 0.53 13.31
CA GLU A 13 -7.71 0.91 14.71
C GLU A 13 -6.42 1.06 15.54
N SER A 14 -5.45 0.17 15.35
CA SER A 14 -4.18 0.20 16.06
C SER A 14 -3.25 1.32 15.57
N GLY A 15 -2.24 1.69 16.36
CA GLY A 15 -1.13 2.50 15.86
C GLY A 15 -1.52 3.87 15.30
N ASP A 16 -0.97 4.24 14.14
CA ASP A 16 -1.23 5.50 13.43
C ASP A 16 -1.29 5.27 11.91
N TRP A 17 -2.43 5.57 11.30
CA TRP A 17 -2.66 5.42 9.86
C TRP A 17 -2.55 6.74 9.07
N ASP A 18 -2.73 7.88 9.77
CA ASP A 18 -2.65 9.23 9.21
C ASP A 18 -1.19 9.70 9.19
N THR A 19 -0.42 9.04 8.32
CA THR A 19 1.00 9.29 8.09
C THR A 19 1.22 9.59 6.60
N ASP A 20 2.37 10.14 6.23
CA ASP A 20 2.71 10.43 4.83
C ASP A 20 1.58 11.14 4.04
N GLN A 21 1.29 12.38 4.46
CA GLN A 21 0.22 13.18 3.88
C GLN A 21 0.49 13.59 2.42
N ARG A 22 1.75 13.48 1.95
CA ARG A 22 2.13 13.90 0.60
C ARG A 22 2.06 12.77 -0.41
N MET A 23 2.18 11.51 0.02
CA MET A 23 2.16 10.36 -0.86
C MET A 23 0.97 10.31 -1.84
N PRO A 24 -0.30 10.55 -1.43
CA PRO A 24 -1.42 10.56 -2.36
C PRO A 24 -1.19 11.58 -3.48
N SER A 25 -0.85 12.83 -3.12
CA SER A 25 -0.62 13.89 -4.10
C SER A 25 0.56 13.60 -5.04
N ASN A 26 1.65 13.03 -4.52
CA ASN A 26 2.85 12.70 -5.30
C ASN A 26 2.57 11.57 -6.31
N LEU A 27 1.86 10.52 -5.88
CA LEU A 27 1.50 9.40 -6.75
C LEU A 27 0.50 9.84 -7.82
N LEU A 28 -0.56 10.55 -7.42
CA LEU A 28 -1.58 11.03 -8.35
C LEU A 28 -0.98 11.99 -9.39
N ASN A 29 -0.07 12.89 -8.97
CA ASN A 29 0.66 13.75 -9.90
C ASN A 29 1.51 12.94 -10.89
N SER A 30 2.22 11.92 -10.40
CA SER A 30 3.05 11.05 -11.26
C SER A 30 2.21 10.27 -12.28
N LEU A 31 1.02 9.78 -11.89
CA LEU A 31 0.11 9.13 -12.82
C LEU A 31 -0.33 10.06 -13.94
N ILE A 32 -0.64 11.32 -13.61
CA ILE A 32 -1.04 12.35 -14.60
C ILE A 32 0.12 12.73 -15.51
N GLU A 33 1.31 12.91 -14.95
CA GLU A 33 2.48 13.39 -15.69
C GLU A 33 3.01 12.33 -16.66
N TYR A 34 3.05 11.07 -16.23
CA TYR A 34 3.74 10.02 -16.98
C TYR A 34 2.81 9.07 -17.72
N THR A 35 1.52 8.99 -17.40
CA THR A 35 0.63 7.97 -17.99
C THR A 35 -0.60 8.58 -18.67
N SER A 36 -1.35 7.73 -19.38
CA SER A 36 -2.69 8.09 -19.91
C SER A 36 -3.84 7.56 -19.03
N ILE A 37 -3.56 7.18 -17.78
CA ILE A 37 -4.55 6.65 -16.85
C ILE A 37 -5.45 7.79 -16.37
N HIS A 38 -6.75 7.68 -16.62
CA HIS A 38 -7.73 8.58 -16.01
C HIS A 38 -7.74 8.38 -14.51
N THR A 39 -7.53 9.48 -13.78
CA THR A 39 -7.25 9.46 -12.34
C THR A 39 -8.15 10.47 -11.63
N ASP A 40 -8.86 9.99 -10.62
CA ASP A 40 -9.56 10.84 -9.65
C ASP A 40 -8.54 11.38 -8.64
N LEU A 41 -8.52 12.71 -8.50
CA LEU A 41 -7.58 13.43 -7.65
C LEU A 41 -7.98 13.43 -6.18
N GLU A 42 -9.21 13.04 -5.86
CA GLU A 42 -9.69 12.98 -4.49
C GLU A 42 -9.24 11.69 -3.80
N GLU A 43 -8.44 11.85 -2.73
CA GLU A 43 -8.09 10.76 -1.83
C GLU A 43 -9.35 10.25 -1.11
N ARG A 44 -9.55 8.93 -1.13
CA ARG A 44 -10.59 8.27 -0.35
C ARG A 44 -9.97 7.67 0.90
N VAL A 45 -10.34 8.16 2.07
CA VAL A 45 -9.99 7.53 3.36
C VAL A 45 -11.11 6.57 3.74
N ILE A 46 -10.80 5.28 3.84
CA ILE A 46 -11.79 4.24 4.16
C ILE A 46 -11.26 3.37 5.30
N ALA A 47 -12.11 3.08 6.29
CA ALA A 47 -11.77 2.13 7.35
C ALA A 47 -11.56 0.73 6.75
N LEU A 48 -10.50 0.03 7.15
CA LEU A 48 -10.22 -1.33 6.72
C LEU A 48 -11.34 -2.30 7.17
N ALA A 49 -12.04 -1.98 8.26
CA ALA A 49 -13.24 -2.68 8.70
C ALA A 49 -14.51 -2.37 7.85
N ASP A 50 -14.52 -1.36 6.98
CA ASP A 50 -15.68 -1.05 6.12
C ASP A 50 -15.59 -1.85 4.80
N PRO A 51 -16.55 -2.73 4.48
CA PRO A 51 -16.53 -3.54 3.26
C PRO A 51 -16.54 -2.72 1.96
N LYS A 52 -16.80 -1.41 2.00
CA LYS A 52 -16.62 -0.52 0.83
C LYS A 52 -15.19 -0.56 0.30
N MET A 53 -14.17 -0.80 1.15
CA MET A 53 -12.79 -0.88 0.69
C MET A 53 -12.58 -2.01 -0.33
N LEU A 54 -13.40 -3.07 -0.30
CA LEU A 54 -13.28 -4.22 -1.20
C LEU A 54 -13.48 -3.86 -2.68
N GLN A 55 -14.00 -2.67 -2.97
CA GLN A 55 -14.23 -2.17 -4.33
C GLN A 55 -13.07 -1.30 -4.83
N SER A 56 -12.10 -0.96 -3.99
CA SER A 56 -10.99 -0.09 -4.34
C SER A 56 -10.07 -0.72 -5.39
N PRO A 57 -9.67 0.00 -6.46
CA PRO A 57 -8.72 -0.50 -7.44
C PRO A 57 -7.30 -0.56 -6.88
N PHE A 58 -7.02 0.24 -5.86
CA PHE A 58 -5.74 0.36 -5.19
C PHE A 58 -5.94 0.82 -3.75
N CYS A 59 -5.25 0.16 -2.82
CA CYS A 59 -5.23 0.53 -1.42
C CYS A 59 -3.81 0.89 -0.99
N TYR A 60 -3.69 1.90 -0.14
CA TYR A 60 -2.47 2.31 0.53
C TYR A 60 -2.64 2.14 2.04
N LEU A 61 -1.64 1.58 2.70
CA LEU A 61 -1.59 1.41 4.15
C LEU A 61 -0.22 1.86 4.63
N ALA A 62 -0.18 2.78 5.56
CA ALA A 62 1.06 3.28 6.13
C ALA A 62 0.96 3.43 7.64
N GLY A 63 2.11 3.51 8.30
CA GLY A 63 2.18 3.77 9.72
C GLY A 63 3.61 3.85 10.24
N HIS A 64 3.75 4.29 11.49
CA HIS A 64 5.03 4.28 12.21
C HIS A 64 4.98 3.38 13.44
N LYS A 65 3.79 3.15 14.00
CA LYS A 65 3.57 2.35 15.20
C LYS A 65 3.19 0.91 14.87
N LEU A 66 3.07 0.10 15.91
CA LEU A 66 2.57 -1.26 15.80
C LEU A 66 1.20 -1.30 15.11
N VAL A 67 1.07 -2.20 14.14
CA VAL A 67 -0.20 -2.55 13.49
C VAL A 67 -0.70 -3.90 13.98
N GLU A 68 -1.94 -3.94 14.42
CA GLU A 68 -2.66 -5.14 14.84
C GLU A 68 -4.10 -5.01 14.36
N PHE A 69 -4.47 -5.88 13.43
CA PHE A 69 -5.81 -5.88 12.83
C PHE A 69 -6.81 -6.51 13.77
N THR A 70 -7.97 -5.87 13.88
CA THR A 70 -9.19 -6.50 14.39
C THR A 70 -9.63 -7.66 13.48
N GLU A 71 -10.55 -8.50 13.96
CA GLU A 71 -11.09 -9.62 13.18
C GLU A 71 -11.72 -9.16 11.84
N ASP A 72 -12.43 -8.02 11.84
CA ASP A 72 -13.05 -7.48 10.64
C ASP A 72 -12.03 -6.90 9.66
N GLU A 73 -11.02 -6.18 10.15
CA GLU A 73 -9.93 -5.66 9.34
C GLU A 73 -9.12 -6.80 8.69
N ALA A 74 -8.76 -7.80 9.48
CA ALA A 74 -8.07 -9.01 9.04
C ALA A 74 -8.86 -9.74 7.93
N ARG A 75 -10.17 -9.92 8.15
CA ARG A 75 -11.09 -10.56 7.19
C ARG A 75 -11.17 -9.78 5.88
N HIS A 76 -11.35 -8.46 5.92
CA HIS A 76 -11.45 -7.65 4.71
C HIS A 76 -10.11 -7.52 3.98
N PHE A 77 -8.99 -7.34 4.70
CA PHE A 77 -7.66 -7.30 4.11
C PHE A 77 -7.37 -8.57 3.32
N LYS A 78 -7.60 -9.72 3.95
CA LYS A 78 -7.40 -11.03 3.32
C LYS A 78 -8.31 -11.21 2.10
N GLN A 79 -9.60 -10.92 2.26
CA GLN A 79 -10.58 -11.01 1.17
C GLN A 79 -10.20 -10.12 -0.02
N TYR A 80 -9.73 -8.90 0.23
CA TYR A 80 -9.31 -7.98 -0.82
C TYR A 80 -8.14 -8.53 -1.62
N VAL A 81 -7.08 -8.96 -0.93
CA VAL A 81 -5.87 -9.50 -1.58
C VAL A 81 -6.16 -10.81 -2.32
N GLU A 82 -6.93 -11.73 -1.73
CA GLU A 82 -7.29 -13.01 -2.37
C GLU A 82 -8.19 -12.83 -3.60
N ASN A 83 -8.96 -11.74 -3.66
CA ASN A 83 -9.77 -11.38 -4.83
C ASN A 83 -8.99 -10.60 -5.90
N GLY A 84 -7.67 -10.43 -5.75
CA GLY A 84 -6.81 -9.76 -6.73
C GLY A 84 -6.63 -8.26 -6.49
N GLY A 85 -7.05 -7.74 -5.34
CA GLY A 85 -6.76 -6.38 -4.92
C GLY A 85 -5.26 -6.14 -4.70
N PHE A 86 -4.84 -4.88 -4.82
CA PHE A 86 -3.46 -4.47 -4.62
C PHE A 86 -3.35 -3.51 -3.43
N VAL A 87 -2.50 -3.85 -2.46
CA VAL A 87 -2.19 -2.99 -1.32
C VAL A 87 -0.72 -2.59 -1.39
N PHE A 88 -0.46 -1.29 -1.48
CA PHE A 88 0.87 -0.73 -1.27
C PHE A 88 1.04 -0.39 0.21
N VAL A 89 2.06 -0.98 0.84
CA VAL A 89 2.30 -0.84 2.28
C VAL A 89 3.64 -0.18 2.49
N ASP A 90 3.65 0.86 3.33
CA ASP A 90 4.79 1.74 3.52
C ASP A 90 5.09 1.92 5.01
N ASP A 91 6.27 1.44 5.44
CA ASP A 91 6.77 1.73 6.78
C ASP A 91 7.41 3.11 6.74
N CYS A 92 6.70 4.10 7.26
CA CYS A 92 7.17 5.48 7.24
C CYS A 92 8.25 5.73 8.31
N ASN A 93 8.73 4.71 9.03
CA ASN A 93 9.88 4.86 9.93
C ASN A 93 11.20 4.92 9.16
N HIS A 94 12.11 5.78 9.61
CA HIS A 94 13.49 5.82 9.15
C HIS A 94 14.39 4.72 9.78
N ASP A 95 13.81 3.82 10.60
CA ASP A 95 14.54 2.79 11.32
C ASP A 95 14.45 1.43 10.60
N ILE A 96 15.60 0.79 10.38
CA ILE A 96 15.68 -0.61 9.95
C ILE A 96 15.08 -1.46 11.08
N ASP A 97 14.18 -2.38 10.76
CA ASP A 97 13.40 -3.18 11.72
C ASP A 97 12.39 -2.35 12.55
N GLY A 98 11.77 -1.37 11.90
CA GLY A 98 10.67 -0.57 12.44
C GLY A 98 9.56 -1.43 13.05
N MET A 99 8.98 -0.94 14.16
CA MET A 99 7.89 -1.64 14.85
C MET A 99 6.68 -1.88 13.93
N PHE A 100 6.44 -0.99 12.96
CA PHE A 100 5.41 -1.17 11.95
C PHE A 100 5.73 -2.34 11.02
N ALA A 101 6.88 -2.37 10.34
CA ALA A 101 7.25 -3.49 9.45
C ALA A 101 7.16 -4.84 10.16
N ILE A 102 7.74 -4.98 11.37
CA ILE A 102 7.73 -6.25 12.11
C ILE A 102 6.29 -6.71 12.42
N SER A 103 5.44 -5.79 12.88
CA SER A 103 4.06 -6.13 13.23
C SER A 103 3.21 -6.40 11.99
N PHE A 104 3.41 -5.67 10.91
CA PHE A 104 2.76 -5.94 9.62
C PHE A 104 3.15 -7.30 9.04
N GLU A 105 4.43 -7.67 9.08
CA GLU A 105 4.89 -9.00 8.64
C GLU A 105 4.24 -10.13 9.45
N ARG A 106 4.06 -9.94 10.76
CA ARG A 106 3.32 -10.90 11.61
C ARG A 106 1.86 -11.03 11.15
N GLN A 107 1.17 -9.93 10.90
CA GLN A 107 -0.19 -9.95 10.35
C GLN A 107 -0.26 -10.74 9.03
N MET A 108 0.73 -10.57 8.14
CA MET A 108 0.75 -11.30 6.87
C MET A 108 1.01 -12.80 7.05
N VAL A 109 1.86 -13.19 8.01
CA VAL A 109 2.06 -14.60 8.37
C VAL A 109 0.78 -15.22 8.93
N GLU A 110 0.04 -14.49 9.78
CA GLU A 110 -1.23 -14.97 10.34
C GLU A 110 -2.31 -15.10 9.26
N LEU A 111 -2.43 -14.12 8.37
CA LEU A 111 -3.47 -14.10 7.35
C LEU A 111 -3.22 -15.09 6.21
N PHE A 112 -1.98 -15.19 5.72
CA PHE A 112 -1.65 -15.90 4.49
C PHE A 112 -0.74 -17.12 4.71
N GLY A 113 -0.14 -17.25 5.89
CA GLY A 113 0.78 -18.30 6.27
C GLY A 113 2.26 -17.90 6.16
N PRO A 114 3.15 -18.68 6.77
CA PRO A 114 4.59 -18.48 6.63
C PRO A 114 5.00 -18.59 5.15
N GLU A 115 6.04 -17.87 4.74
CA GLU A 115 6.58 -17.84 3.37
C GLU A 115 5.73 -17.07 2.33
N ARG A 116 4.68 -16.34 2.69
CA ARG A 116 3.90 -15.57 1.71
C ARG A 116 4.46 -14.20 1.38
N LEU A 117 5.07 -13.54 2.36
CA LEU A 117 5.92 -12.39 2.08
C LEU A 117 7.31 -12.89 1.67
N LYS A 118 7.68 -12.63 0.41
CA LYS A 118 8.99 -12.95 -0.14
C LYS A 118 9.58 -11.71 -0.79
N LYS A 119 10.91 -11.61 -0.75
CA LYS A 119 11.62 -10.60 -1.53
C LYS A 119 11.25 -10.74 -3.01
N ILE A 120 10.84 -9.63 -3.62
CA ILE A 120 10.54 -9.56 -5.05
C ILE A 120 11.86 -9.70 -5.82
N PRO A 121 12.01 -10.69 -6.72
CA PRO A 121 13.22 -10.84 -7.53
C PRO A 121 13.46 -9.64 -8.44
N ASN A 122 14.72 -9.28 -8.71
CA ASN A 122 15.05 -8.13 -9.57
C ASN A 122 14.49 -8.26 -11.00
N GLN A 123 14.18 -9.47 -11.47
CA GLN A 123 13.57 -9.70 -12.80
C GLN A 123 12.03 -9.70 -12.77
N HIS A 124 11.41 -9.37 -11.65
CA HIS A 124 9.95 -9.36 -11.54
C HIS A 124 9.34 -8.28 -12.45
N PRO A 125 8.22 -8.55 -13.16
CA PRO A 125 7.60 -7.59 -14.08
C PRO A 125 7.23 -6.23 -13.47
N LEU A 126 7.07 -6.16 -12.14
CA LEU A 126 6.86 -4.91 -11.41
C LEU A 126 7.93 -3.85 -11.78
N TYR A 127 9.19 -4.26 -11.93
CA TYR A 127 10.31 -3.36 -12.22
C TYR A 127 10.44 -2.98 -13.70
N SER A 128 9.56 -3.48 -14.57
CA SER A 128 9.52 -3.15 -16.01
C SER A 128 8.10 -2.87 -16.53
N SER A 129 7.15 -2.63 -15.63
CA SER A 129 5.73 -2.45 -15.99
C SER A 129 5.44 -1.12 -16.70
N PHE A 130 6.27 -0.09 -16.48
CA PHE A 130 6.15 1.20 -17.13
C PHE A 130 7.51 1.83 -17.40
N PHE A 131 8.28 2.08 -16.34
CA PHE A 131 9.71 2.38 -16.42
C PHE A 131 10.51 1.08 -16.28
N GLU A 132 11.75 1.09 -16.78
CA GLU A 132 12.70 -0.02 -16.63
C GLU A 132 13.65 0.25 -15.47
N PHE A 133 13.68 -0.67 -14.51
CA PHE A 133 14.60 -0.67 -13.37
C PHE A 133 15.32 -2.03 -13.26
N ASP A 134 16.59 -2.01 -12.85
CA ASP A 134 17.40 -3.23 -12.63
C ASP A 134 17.12 -3.91 -11.26
N GLY A 135 16.03 -3.53 -10.60
CA GLY A 135 15.65 -3.90 -9.25
C GLY A 135 14.79 -2.80 -8.59
N PRO A 136 14.59 -2.84 -7.27
CA PRO A 136 13.94 -1.74 -6.58
C PRO A 136 14.70 -0.43 -6.81
N PRO A 137 14.00 0.71 -7.04
CA PRO A 137 14.66 1.98 -7.28
C PRO A 137 15.54 2.36 -6.08
N PRO A 138 16.72 2.95 -6.32
CA PRO A 138 17.63 3.30 -5.24
C PRO A 138 17.00 4.37 -4.34
N THR A 139 16.96 4.10 -3.03
CA THR A 139 16.44 5.03 -1.99
C THR A 139 17.33 6.25 -1.77
N SER A 140 18.48 6.34 -2.43
CA SER A 140 19.45 7.44 -2.26
C SER A 140 19.02 8.77 -2.88
N MET A 141 17.88 8.82 -3.57
CA MET A 141 17.20 10.06 -3.92
C MET A 141 15.85 10.14 -3.20
N GLU A 142 15.88 10.26 -1.87
CA GLU A 142 14.82 10.98 -1.17
C GLU A 142 14.86 12.44 -1.67
N LEU A 143 14.10 12.71 -2.74
CA LEU A 143 13.76 14.08 -3.09
C LEU A 143 12.92 14.59 -1.92
N ASN A 144 13.57 15.36 -1.05
CA ASN A 144 12.95 16.07 0.06
C ASN A 144 11.56 16.58 -0.37
N GLY A 145 10.52 15.93 0.14
CA GLY A 145 9.18 16.47 0.22
C GLY A 145 9.13 17.41 1.41
#